data_AF-A0A6B0YCP6-F1
#
_entry.id   AF-A0A6B0YCP6-F1
#
_cell.length_a   1.000
_cell.length_b   1.000
_cell.length_c   1.000
_cell.angle_alpha   90.00
_cell.angle_beta   90.00
_cell.angle_gamma   90.00
#
_symmetry.space_group_name_H-M   'P 1'
#
loop_
_entity.id
_entity.type
_entity.pdbx_description
1 polymer ?
#
loop_
_entity_poly.entity_id
_entity_poly.type
_entity_poly.pdbx_seq_one_letter_code
_entity_poly.pdbx_strand_id
1 'polypeptide(L)'
;MTLDELKARLDSFSPAKIAFVATVVESLSNPSQASIRSEGTWLTAVPDWIEYFGLALSVHHAATTVPLGLTPFETVFRNACSHVEWAVTAPGSATQRFVDLSVRAGSDPARHLSLKSTAAKNLSQTTVHISKLTEAAWIQDTRTPTARREATLELFASYQRVVTSILMLRAFRAADDDQAPRLYQLIEIPAMLFDSIQHEPLAAFQSDAPVIPCRDATGRTVARVSLDRSDAKITVRSVQINACTVHAEWTRAQSPRLL
;
A
#
# COMPACT_ATOMS: atom_id res chain seq x y z
N MET A 1 23.67 -17.65 8.42
CA MET A 1 24.53 -17.03 9.45
C MET A 1 24.15 -17.65 10.78
N THR A 2 25.12 -18.21 11.51
CA THR A 2 24.89 -18.79 12.84
C THR A 2 24.91 -17.70 13.91
N LEU A 3 24.45 -18.01 15.13
CA LEU A 3 24.53 -17.09 16.27
C LEU A 3 25.99 -16.76 16.62
N ASP A 4 26.89 -17.73 16.52
CA ASP A 4 28.30 -17.53 16.83
C ASP A 4 29.01 -16.68 15.78
N GLU A 5 28.65 -16.85 14.49
CA GLU A 5 29.11 -15.95 13.42
C GLU A 5 28.62 -14.51 13.62
N LEU A 6 27.39 -14.33 14.11
CA LEU A 6 26.86 -13.01 14.43
C LEU A 6 27.63 -12.37 15.61
N LYS A 7 27.83 -13.11 16.71
CA LYS A 7 28.58 -12.64 17.88
C LYS A 7 30.00 -12.23 17.51
N ALA A 8 30.72 -13.08 16.77
CA ALA A 8 32.08 -12.79 16.34
C ALA A 8 32.18 -11.52 15.47
N ARG A 9 31.15 -11.21 14.66
CA ARG A 9 31.08 -9.95 13.91
C ARG A 9 30.86 -8.76 14.82
N LEU A 10 29.98 -8.89 15.82
CA LEU A 10 29.72 -7.83 16.80
C LEU A 10 30.99 -7.49 17.60
N ASP A 11 31.83 -8.47 17.93
CA ASP A 11 33.09 -8.22 18.65
C ASP A 11 34.06 -7.28 17.88
N SER A 12 33.95 -7.22 16.54
CA SER A 12 34.75 -6.32 15.70
C SER A 12 34.14 -4.92 15.50
N PHE A 13 32.96 -4.65 16.07
CA PHE A 13 32.25 -3.39 15.85
C PHE A 13 32.85 -2.27 16.72
N SER A 14 32.84 -1.05 16.19
CA SER A 14 33.15 0.13 17.00
C SER A 14 32.02 0.37 18.02
N PRO A 15 32.27 1.12 19.11
CA PRO A 15 31.24 1.45 20.09
C PRO A 15 29.98 2.06 19.46
N ALA A 16 30.12 2.92 18.45
CA ALA A 16 28.98 3.50 17.73
C ALA A 16 28.14 2.46 16.97
N LYS A 17 28.79 1.46 16.34
CA LYS A 17 28.09 0.36 15.66
C LYS A 17 27.34 -0.52 16.66
N ILE A 18 27.95 -0.82 17.81
CA ILE A 18 27.30 -1.56 18.90
C ILE A 18 26.07 -0.80 19.40
N ALA A 19 26.19 0.51 19.65
CA ALA A 19 25.06 1.33 20.09
C ALA A 19 23.91 1.31 19.09
N PHE A 20 24.21 1.43 17.79
CA PHE A 20 23.19 1.33 16.74
C PHE A 20 22.51 -0.05 16.70
N VAL A 21 23.29 -1.14 16.76
CA VAL A 21 22.74 -2.51 16.82
C VAL A 21 21.89 -2.71 18.07
N ALA A 22 22.29 -2.16 19.22
CA ALA A 22 21.53 -2.25 20.45
C ALA A 22 20.13 -1.65 20.29
N THR A 23 20.00 -0.49 19.62
CA THR A 23 18.68 0.11 19.32
C THR A 23 17.80 -0.81 18.47
N VAL A 24 18.39 -1.49 17.49
CA VAL A 24 17.68 -2.47 16.65
C VAL A 24 17.24 -3.68 17.49
N VAL A 25 18.12 -4.24 18.30
CA VAL A 25 17.83 -5.39 19.18
C VAL A 25 16.74 -5.05 20.20
N GLU A 26 16.80 -3.86 20.80
CA GLU A 26 15.78 -3.38 21.72
C GLU A 26 14.41 -3.29 21.03
N SER A 27 14.37 -2.73 19.82
CA SER A 27 13.13 -2.67 19.04
C SER A 27 12.59 -4.05 18.63
N LEU A 28 13.46 -5.03 18.41
CA LEU A 28 13.07 -6.41 18.11
C LEU A 28 12.66 -7.19 19.36
N SER A 29 13.08 -6.76 20.54
CA SER A 29 12.70 -7.37 21.83
C SER A 29 11.27 -7.01 22.23
N ASN A 30 10.73 -5.91 21.72
CA ASN A 30 9.33 -5.50 21.87
C ASN A 30 8.74 -5.07 20.53
N PRO A 31 8.58 -6.01 19.59
CA PRO A 31 8.18 -5.69 18.23
C PRO A 31 6.72 -5.24 18.17
N SER A 32 6.37 -4.59 17.07
CA SER A 32 4.99 -4.19 16.79
C SER A 32 4.08 -5.42 16.79
N GLN A 33 2.98 -5.35 17.54
CA GLN A 33 2.03 -6.46 17.66
C GLN A 33 1.12 -6.49 16.44
N ALA A 34 1.14 -7.61 15.72
CA ALA A 34 0.26 -7.85 14.58
C ALA A 34 -1.13 -8.29 15.06
N SER A 35 -2.17 -7.67 14.52
CA SER A 35 -3.56 -8.11 14.61
C SER A 35 -4.02 -8.50 13.20
N ILE A 36 -4.31 -9.79 13.01
CA ILE A 36 -4.89 -10.28 11.77
C ILE A 36 -6.33 -9.79 11.68
N ARG A 37 -6.67 -9.11 10.59
CA ARG A 37 -8.01 -8.52 10.37
C ARG A 37 -8.85 -9.35 9.40
N SER A 38 -8.21 -10.10 8.51
CA SER A 38 -8.84 -11.09 7.62
C SER A 38 -8.01 -12.37 7.60
N GLU A 39 -8.58 -13.47 8.08
CA GLU A 39 -7.92 -14.79 8.08
C GLU A 39 -7.96 -15.44 6.69
N GLY A 40 -6.98 -16.30 6.39
CA GLY A 40 -6.96 -17.11 5.16
C GLY A 40 -6.72 -16.33 3.86
N THR A 41 -6.34 -15.05 3.93
CA THR A 41 -5.88 -14.31 2.75
C THR A 41 -4.52 -14.83 2.31
N TRP A 42 -4.13 -14.57 1.06
CA TRP A 42 -2.82 -15.02 0.55
C TRP A 42 -1.63 -14.51 1.38
N LEU A 43 -1.76 -13.37 2.07
CA LEU A 43 -0.77 -12.86 3.03
C LEU A 43 -0.90 -13.51 4.41
N THR A 44 -2.12 -13.55 4.96
CA THR A 44 -2.36 -13.98 6.35
C THR A 44 -2.38 -15.49 6.54
N ALA A 45 -2.45 -16.26 5.45
CA ALA A 45 -2.23 -17.70 5.45
C ALA A 45 -0.77 -18.10 5.69
N VAL A 46 0.18 -17.17 5.61
CA VAL A 46 1.61 -17.40 5.86
C VAL A 46 2.07 -16.52 7.04
N PRO A 47 1.99 -17.03 8.28
CA PRO A 47 2.33 -16.26 9.48
C PRO A 47 3.71 -15.62 9.45
N ASP A 48 4.72 -16.34 8.94
CA ASP A 48 6.10 -15.87 8.82
C ASP A 48 6.23 -14.59 7.98
N TRP A 49 5.35 -14.40 6.97
CA TRP A 49 5.32 -13.17 6.19
C TRP A 49 4.85 -11.98 7.05
N ILE A 50 3.79 -12.18 7.84
CA ILE A 50 3.22 -11.16 8.72
C ILE A 50 4.21 -10.78 9.82
N GLU A 51 4.88 -11.77 10.39
CA GLU A 51 5.92 -11.57 11.39
C GLU A 51 7.08 -10.77 10.81
N TYR A 52 7.65 -11.23 9.68
CA TYR A 52 8.77 -10.53 9.05
C TYR A 52 8.44 -9.07 8.74
N PHE A 53 7.26 -8.81 8.16
CA PHE A 53 6.83 -7.45 7.84
C PHE A 53 6.71 -6.58 9.10
N GLY A 54 6.17 -7.14 10.20
CA GLY A 54 6.07 -6.46 11.50
C GLY A 54 7.42 -6.18 12.15
N LEU A 55 8.38 -7.11 12.04
CA LEU A 55 9.75 -6.91 12.50
C LEU A 55 10.43 -5.79 11.70
N ALA A 56 10.26 -5.77 10.38
CA ALA A 56 10.81 -4.72 9.53
C ALA A 56 10.23 -3.33 9.86
N LEU A 57 8.93 -3.23 10.18
CA LEU A 57 8.33 -1.99 10.68
C LEU A 57 8.95 -1.54 12.01
N SER A 58 9.24 -2.49 12.89
CA SER A 58 9.86 -2.23 14.20
C SER A 58 11.28 -1.69 14.01
N VAL A 59 12.10 -2.36 13.18
CA VAL A 59 13.46 -1.93 12.85
C VAL A 59 13.47 -0.55 12.16
N HIS A 60 12.56 -0.29 11.23
CA HIS A 60 12.41 1.05 10.61
C HIS A 60 12.23 2.12 11.69
N HIS A 61 11.37 1.85 12.67
CA HIS A 61 11.11 2.79 13.76
C HIS A 61 12.12 2.80 14.91
N ALA A 62 13.05 1.86 14.93
CA ALA A 62 14.24 1.92 15.79
C ALA A 62 15.16 3.08 15.35
N ALA A 63 15.20 3.38 14.05
CA ALA A 63 16.09 4.39 13.48
C ALA A 63 15.41 5.71 13.11
N THR A 64 14.08 5.72 12.93
CA THR A 64 13.39 6.93 12.46
C THR A 64 11.95 7.08 12.97
N THR A 65 11.53 8.33 13.13
CA THR A 65 10.14 8.67 13.46
C THR A 65 9.26 8.88 12.23
N VAL A 66 9.83 8.86 11.02
CA VAL A 66 9.05 9.06 9.80
C VAL A 66 8.24 7.80 9.45
N PRO A 67 7.04 7.92 8.87
CA PRO A 67 6.28 6.78 8.39
C PRO A 67 7.03 6.02 7.31
N LEU A 68 6.76 4.72 7.18
CA LEU A 68 7.26 3.91 6.08
C LEU A 68 6.64 4.42 4.77
N GLY A 69 7.40 5.25 4.03
CA GLY A 69 7.01 5.77 2.73
C GLY A 69 7.03 4.69 1.63
N LEU A 70 6.67 5.07 0.41
CA LEU A 70 6.43 4.12 -0.68
C LEU A 70 7.66 3.25 -1.01
N THR A 71 8.82 3.86 -1.27
CA THR A 71 10.03 3.10 -1.63
C THR A 71 10.51 2.14 -0.52
N PRO A 72 10.57 2.57 0.76
CA PRO A 72 10.80 1.63 1.87
C PRO A 72 9.72 0.54 1.97
N PHE A 73 8.44 0.88 1.80
CA PHE A 73 7.33 -0.07 1.82
C PHE A 73 7.50 -1.16 0.75
N GLU A 74 7.74 -0.78 -0.50
CA GLU A 74 7.99 -1.73 -1.59
C GLU A 74 9.17 -2.65 -1.27
N THR A 75 10.26 -2.10 -0.72
CA THR A 75 11.45 -2.87 -0.38
C THR A 75 11.16 -3.88 0.73
N VAL A 76 10.52 -3.44 1.82
CA VAL A 76 10.15 -4.30 2.95
C VAL A 76 9.16 -5.38 2.50
N PHE A 77 8.18 -5.01 1.66
CA PHE A 77 7.19 -5.94 1.11
C PHE A 77 7.86 -7.04 0.28
N ARG A 78 8.78 -6.67 -0.63
CA ARG A 78 9.54 -7.65 -1.42
C ARG A 78 10.40 -8.55 -0.53
N ASN A 79 11.07 -7.99 0.47
CA ASN A 79 11.90 -8.77 1.39
C ASN A 79 11.06 -9.78 2.19
N ALA A 80 9.87 -9.39 2.65
CA ALA A 80 8.93 -10.28 3.32
C ALA A 80 8.47 -11.42 2.40
N CYS A 81 8.17 -11.11 1.14
CA CYS A 81 7.83 -12.14 0.14
C CYS A 81 9.01 -13.10 -0.11
N SER A 82 10.22 -12.59 -0.30
CA SER A 82 11.42 -13.41 -0.50
C SER A 82 11.76 -14.26 0.73
N HIS A 83 11.48 -13.75 1.94
CA HIS A 83 11.71 -14.48 3.18
C HIS A 83 10.88 -15.77 3.25
N VAL A 84 9.66 -15.75 2.72
CA VAL A 84 8.78 -16.93 2.61
C VAL A 84 8.86 -17.60 1.24
N GLU A 85 9.98 -17.40 0.55
CA GLU A 85 10.33 -18.03 -0.73
C GLU A 85 9.34 -17.78 -1.88
N TRP A 86 8.54 -16.72 -1.80
CA TRP A 86 7.68 -16.33 -2.92
C TRP A 86 8.49 -15.70 -4.04
N ALA A 87 8.13 -16.06 -5.27
CA ALA A 87 8.76 -15.46 -6.44
C ALA A 87 8.24 -14.03 -6.62
N VAL A 88 9.15 -13.06 -6.58
CA VAL A 88 8.86 -11.65 -6.78
C VAL A 88 9.59 -11.16 -8.02
N THR A 89 8.86 -10.55 -8.94
CA THR A 89 9.45 -9.86 -10.09
C THR A 89 9.19 -8.37 -9.97
N ALA A 90 10.27 -7.57 -10.04
CA ALA A 90 10.19 -6.12 -10.18
C ALA A 90 9.49 -5.74 -11.50
N PRO A 91 9.00 -4.49 -11.66
CA PRO A 91 8.33 -4.05 -12.89
C PRO A 91 9.19 -4.35 -14.12
N GLY A 92 8.68 -5.19 -15.02
CA GLY A 92 9.38 -5.59 -16.23
C GLY A 92 9.34 -4.48 -17.28
N SER A 93 10.36 -3.61 -17.29
CA SER A 93 10.57 -2.54 -18.27
C SER A 93 9.43 -1.50 -18.38
N ALA A 94 9.68 -0.41 -19.12
CA ALA A 94 8.72 0.68 -19.33
C ALA A 94 7.37 0.25 -19.94
N THR A 95 7.24 -0.98 -20.46
CA THR A 95 6.02 -1.51 -21.08
C THR A 95 5.00 -2.08 -20.09
N GLN A 96 5.39 -2.40 -18.85
CA GLN A 96 4.46 -2.83 -17.79
C GLN A 96 3.98 -1.64 -16.95
N ARG A 97 3.28 -0.71 -17.60
CA ARG A 97 2.62 0.43 -16.95
C ARG A 97 1.69 -0.10 -15.83
N PHE A 98 1.58 0.65 -14.73
CA PHE A 98 0.69 0.42 -13.56
C PHE A 98 1.12 -0.63 -12.51
N VAL A 99 1.97 -1.59 -12.86
CA VAL A 99 2.38 -2.67 -11.94
C VAL A 99 3.68 -2.29 -11.24
N ASP A 100 3.65 -2.25 -9.92
CA ASP A 100 4.81 -1.93 -9.08
C ASP A 100 5.60 -3.19 -8.71
N LEU A 101 4.95 -4.36 -8.65
CA LEU A 101 5.60 -5.68 -8.58
C LEU A 101 4.62 -6.81 -8.90
N SER A 102 5.15 -7.99 -9.23
CA SER A 102 4.35 -9.21 -9.30
C SER A 102 4.82 -10.25 -8.30
N VAL A 103 3.87 -10.93 -7.64
CA VAL A 103 4.14 -11.98 -6.65
C VAL A 103 3.47 -13.28 -7.05
N ARG A 104 4.19 -14.39 -6.96
CA ARG A 104 3.63 -15.74 -7.01
C ARG A 104 3.79 -16.40 -5.64
N ALA A 105 2.67 -16.53 -4.93
CA ALA A 105 2.60 -17.19 -3.63
C ALA A 105 2.32 -18.69 -3.81
N GLY A 106 3.34 -19.54 -3.67
CA GLY A 106 3.20 -20.97 -3.89
C GLY A 106 2.74 -21.32 -5.31
N SER A 107 1.65 -22.09 -5.43
CA SER A 107 1.06 -22.50 -6.71
C SER A 107 0.02 -21.53 -7.28
N ASP A 108 -0.25 -20.42 -6.60
CA ASP A 108 -1.25 -19.44 -7.05
C ASP A 108 -0.83 -18.74 -8.36
N PRO A 109 -1.78 -18.26 -9.16
CA PRO A 109 -1.47 -17.36 -10.27
C PRO A 109 -0.75 -16.11 -9.75
N ALA A 110 0.17 -15.59 -10.58
CA ALA A 110 0.89 -14.37 -10.23
C ALA A 110 -0.09 -13.20 -10.03
N ARG A 111 0.08 -12.48 -8.93
CA ARG A 111 -0.64 -11.24 -8.63
C ARG A 111 0.19 -10.08 -9.11
N HIS A 112 -0.42 -9.22 -9.91
CA HIS A 112 0.20 -7.99 -10.40
C HIS A 112 -0.30 -6.84 -9.54
N LEU A 113 0.58 -6.27 -8.74
CA LEU A 113 0.20 -5.38 -7.65
C LEU A 113 0.65 -3.94 -7.96
N SER A 114 -0.23 -2.99 -7.67
CA SER A 114 0.21 -1.60 -7.47
C SER A 114 0.36 -1.34 -5.97
N LEU A 115 1.48 -0.75 -5.58
CA LEU A 115 1.78 -0.46 -4.18
C LEU A 115 1.58 1.03 -3.91
N LYS A 116 0.94 1.33 -2.78
CA LYS A 116 0.70 2.69 -2.30
C LYS A 116 1.03 2.77 -0.81
N SER A 117 1.47 3.94 -0.35
CA SER A 117 1.62 4.23 1.07
C SER A 117 0.97 5.58 1.39
N THR A 118 0.38 5.72 2.57
CA THR A 118 -0.11 7.03 3.05
C THR A 118 0.08 7.20 4.55
N ALA A 119 0.34 8.43 4.95
CA ALA A 119 0.48 8.84 6.35
C ALA A 119 -0.12 10.24 6.58
N ALA A 120 -1.18 10.58 5.84
CA ALA A 120 -1.87 11.87 6.00
C ALA A 120 -2.33 12.07 7.46
N LYS A 121 -2.32 13.30 7.98
CA LYS A 121 -2.67 13.57 9.39
C LYS A 121 -4.10 13.12 9.74
N ASN A 122 -5.04 13.24 8.80
CA ASN A 122 -6.46 12.95 9.01
C ASN A 122 -6.92 11.71 8.22
N LEU A 123 -6.23 10.58 8.39
CA LEU A 123 -6.70 9.33 7.79
C LEU A 123 -8.02 8.89 8.42
N SER A 124 -9.04 8.69 7.58
CA SER A 124 -10.31 8.08 8.00
C SER A 124 -10.12 6.61 8.32
N GLN A 125 -10.77 6.06 9.34
CA GLN A 125 -10.75 4.61 9.55
C GLN A 125 -11.65 3.86 8.55
N THR A 126 -12.69 4.52 8.04
CA THR A 126 -13.74 3.89 7.22
C THR A 126 -13.56 4.09 5.72
N THR A 127 -12.69 5.02 5.32
CA THR A 127 -12.46 5.34 3.91
C THR A 127 -10.98 5.52 3.58
N VAL A 128 -10.65 5.26 2.31
CA VAL A 128 -9.29 5.36 1.76
C VAL A 128 -9.26 6.36 0.62
N HIS A 129 -8.16 7.10 0.53
CA HIS A 129 -7.88 8.02 -0.57
C HIS A 129 -6.55 7.64 -1.22
N ILE A 130 -6.59 7.45 -2.54
CA ILE A 130 -5.43 7.29 -3.40
C ILE A 130 -5.22 8.61 -4.13
N SER A 131 -4.22 9.38 -3.71
CA SER A 131 -3.89 10.70 -4.28
C SER A 131 -3.37 10.63 -5.71
N LYS A 132 -2.84 9.47 -6.12
CA LYS A 132 -2.36 9.20 -7.48
C LYS A 132 -2.44 7.70 -7.78
N LEU A 133 -3.44 7.32 -8.56
CA LEU A 133 -3.56 5.96 -9.09
C LEU A 133 -2.59 5.76 -10.25
N THR A 134 -2.71 6.64 -11.26
CA THR A 134 -1.86 6.66 -12.46
C THR A 134 -1.85 8.07 -13.07
N GLU A 135 -0.81 8.36 -13.85
CA GLU A 135 -0.79 9.49 -14.78
C GLU A 135 -1.81 9.31 -15.89
N ALA A 136 -2.35 10.44 -16.33
CA ALA A 136 -3.30 10.57 -17.42
C ALA A 136 -3.11 11.94 -18.11
N ALA A 137 -1.99 12.09 -18.81
CA ALA A 137 -1.61 13.31 -19.54
C ALA A 137 -2.74 13.84 -20.45
N TRP A 138 -3.48 12.92 -21.09
CA TRP A 138 -4.61 13.24 -21.97
C TRP A 138 -5.70 14.09 -21.30
N ILE A 139 -5.82 14.09 -19.96
CA ILE A 139 -6.83 14.88 -19.23
C ILE A 139 -6.68 16.38 -19.53
N GLN A 140 -5.44 16.86 -19.73
CA GLN A 140 -5.18 18.28 -19.98
C GLN A 140 -5.62 18.73 -21.37
N ASP A 141 -5.61 17.82 -22.35
CA ASP A 141 -5.90 18.11 -23.76
C ASP A 141 -7.32 17.75 -24.17
N THR A 142 -7.99 16.89 -23.40
CA THR A 142 -9.34 16.44 -23.72
C THR A 142 -10.37 17.53 -23.43
N ARG A 143 -11.17 17.88 -24.44
CA ARG A 143 -12.13 19.01 -24.39
C ARG A 143 -13.60 18.61 -24.43
N THR A 144 -13.92 17.38 -24.84
CA THR A 144 -15.31 16.93 -24.98
C THR A 144 -15.66 15.85 -23.96
N PRO A 145 -16.92 15.78 -23.48
CA PRO A 145 -17.38 14.69 -22.62
C PRO A 145 -17.16 13.30 -23.25
N THR A 146 -17.34 13.17 -24.57
CA THR A 146 -17.17 11.92 -25.31
C THR A 146 -15.72 11.44 -25.26
N ALA A 147 -14.77 12.32 -25.62
CA ALA A 147 -13.36 11.97 -25.58
C ALA A 147 -12.87 11.69 -24.14
N ARG A 148 -13.39 12.41 -23.14
CA ARG A 148 -13.08 12.12 -21.72
C ARG A 148 -13.57 10.73 -21.33
N ARG A 149 -14.78 10.37 -21.74
CA ARG A 149 -15.34 9.04 -21.48
C ARG A 149 -14.49 7.97 -22.14
N GLU A 150 -14.22 8.07 -23.44
CA GLU A 150 -13.42 7.10 -24.19
C GLU A 150 -12.03 6.90 -23.57
N ALA A 151 -11.29 7.97 -23.31
CA ALA A 151 -9.96 7.89 -22.71
C ALA A 151 -9.99 7.33 -21.28
N THR A 152 -11.04 7.63 -20.50
CA THR A 152 -11.21 7.02 -19.18
C THR A 152 -11.45 5.52 -19.28
N LEU A 153 -12.36 5.09 -20.17
CA LEU A 153 -12.68 3.68 -20.36
C LEU A 153 -11.46 2.90 -20.85
N GLU A 154 -10.72 3.43 -21.82
CA GLU A 154 -9.49 2.81 -22.32
C GLU A 154 -8.43 2.68 -21.22
N LEU A 155 -8.27 3.73 -20.39
CA LEU A 155 -7.32 3.72 -19.28
C LEU A 155 -7.66 2.63 -18.26
N PHE A 156 -8.91 2.55 -17.81
CA PHE A 156 -9.32 1.56 -16.80
C PHE A 156 -9.36 0.14 -17.38
N ALA A 157 -9.78 -0.04 -18.63
CA ALA A 157 -9.68 -1.33 -19.30
C ALA A 157 -8.22 -1.81 -19.39
N SER A 158 -7.28 -0.90 -19.67
CA SER A 158 -5.86 -1.22 -19.70
C SER A 158 -5.28 -1.50 -18.31
N TYR A 159 -5.69 -0.73 -17.30
CA TYR A 159 -5.30 -0.92 -15.91
C TYR A 159 -5.76 -2.28 -15.39
N GLN A 160 -7.04 -2.61 -15.53
CA GLN A 160 -7.65 -3.83 -14.99
C GLN A 160 -7.20 -5.11 -15.72
N ARG A 161 -6.70 -4.99 -16.96
CA ARG A 161 -6.10 -6.11 -17.69
C ARG A 161 -4.80 -6.58 -17.07
N VAL A 162 -4.05 -5.69 -16.42
CA VAL A 162 -2.70 -5.98 -15.92
C VAL A 162 -2.58 -5.90 -14.42
N VAL A 163 -3.38 -5.09 -13.71
CA VAL A 163 -3.35 -4.97 -12.25
C VAL A 163 -4.44 -5.82 -11.64
N THR A 164 -4.05 -6.72 -10.72
CA THR A 164 -4.97 -7.52 -9.92
C THR A 164 -5.55 -6.69 -8.78
N SER A 165 -4.69 -6.00 -8.03
CA SER A 165 -5.10 -5.24 -6.86
C SER A 165 -4.07 -4.17 -6.49
N ILE A 166 -4.51 -3.25 -5.65
CA ILE A 166 -3.68 -2.20 -5.05
C ILE A 166 -3.44 -2.58 -3.60
N LEU A 167 -2.19 -2.82 -3.22
CA LEU A 167 -1.80 -2.91 -1.82
C LEU A 167 -1.47 -1.53 -1.29
N MET A 168 -2.14 -1.14 -0.21
CA MET A 168 -1.90 0.14 0.43
C MET A 168 -1.52 -0.03 1.89
N LEU A 169 -0.34 0.49 2.24
CA LEU A 169 0.08 0.64 3.63
C LEU A 169 -0.37 2.00 4.17
N ARG A 170 -1.12 1.99 5.26
CA ARG A 170 -1.70 3.18 5.88
C ARG A 170 -1.12 3.37 7.27
N ALA A 171 -0.49 4.51 7.51
CA ALA A 171 0.18 4.82 8.76
C ALA A 171 -0.61 5.87 9.54
N PHE A 172 -1.24 5.46 10.63
CA PHE A 172 -2.07 6.33 11.48
C PHE A 172 -1.22 6.93 12.60
N ARG A 173 -1.37 8.25 12.77
CA ARG A 173 -0.78 9.02 13.87
C ARG A 173 -1.87 9.43 14.85
N ALA A 174 -1.48 9.76 16.08
CA ALA A 174 -2.38 10.48 16.96
C ALA A 174 -2.58 11.91 16.43
N ALA A 175 -3.78 12.47 16.61
CA ALA A 175 -4.22 13.71 15.97
C ALA A 175 -3.30 14.92 16.25
N ASP A 176 -2.61 14.92 17.39
CA ASP A 176 -1.78 16.04 17.87
C ASP A 176 -0.28 15.70 17.92
N ASP A 177 0.15 14.65 17.20
CA ASP A 177 1.47 14.05 17.40
C ASP A 177 2.29 14.02 16.10
N ASP A 178 3.36 14.81 16.04
CA ASP A 178 4.38 14.69 14.99
C ASP A 178 5.29 13.46 15.22
N GLN A 179 5.08 12.69 16.30
CA GLN A 179 5.74 11.41 16.48
C GLN A 179 5.34 10.36 15.44
N ALA A 180 6.14 9.30 15.45
CA ALA A 180 5.99 8.15 14.59
C ALA A 180 4.56 7.56 14.63
N PRO A 181 4.10 6.98 13.50
CA PRO A 181 2.83 6.27 13.45
C PRO A 181 2.68 5.27 14.58
N ARG A 182 1.49 5.20 15.20
CA ARG A 182 1.17 4.23 16.25
C ARG A 182 0.60 2.93 15.70
N LEU A 183 -0.02 3.02 14.53
CA LEU A 183 -0.70 1.92 13.86
C LEU A 183 -0.38 1.93 12.37
N TYR A 184 0.03 0.79 11.86
CA TYR A 184 0.04 0.50 10.43
C TYR A 184 -1.11 -0.42 10.08
N GLN A 185 -1.78 -0.17 8.96
CA GLN A 185 -2.81 -1.05 8.41
C GLN A 185 -2.46 -1.37 6.95
N LEU A 186 -2.38 -2.65 6.62
CA LEU A 186 -2.19 -3.12 5.25
C LEU A 186 -3.53 -3.55 4.67
N ILE A 187 -3.92 -2.92 3.56
CA ILE A 187 -5.16 -3.21 2.86
C ILE A 187 -4.90 -3.59 1.41
N GLU A 188 -5.82 -4.36 0.85
CA GLU A 188 -5.89 -4.70 -0.56
C GLU A 188 -7.20 -4.17 -1.16
N ILE A 189 -7.07 -3.34 -2.19
CA ILE A 189 -8.18 -2.77 -2.95
C ILE A 189 -8.21 -3.52 -4.30
N PRO A 190 -9.25 -4.30 -4.59
CA PRO A 190 -9.28 -5.10 -5.80
C PRO A 190 -9.48 -4.19 -7.04
N ALA A 191 -8.75 -4.45 -8.14
CA ALA A 191 -8.85 -3.61 -9.34
C ALA A 191 -10.25 -3.67 -9.99
N MET A 192 -10.99 -4.77 -9.78
CA MET A 192 -12.38 -4.91 -10.22
C MET A 192 -13.34 -3.90 -9.57
N LEU A 193 -12.91 -3.21 -8.50
CA LEU A 193 -13.68 -2.12 -7.89
C LEU A 193 -14.04 -1.03 -8.93
N PHE A 194 -13.25 -0.89 -9.99
CA PHE A 194 -13.46 0.08 -11.06
C PHE A 194 -14.40 -0.40 -12.19
N ASP A 195 -14.89 -1.66 -12.16
CA ASP A 195 -15.67 -2.26 -13.26
C ASP A 195 -16.90 -1.44 -13.64
N SER A 196 -17.59 -0.87 -12.65
CA SER A 196 -18.82 -0.09 -12.87
C SER A 196 -18.62 1.15 -13.74
N ILE A 197 -17.40 1.68 -13.87
CA ILE A 197 -17.09 2.86 -14.69
C ILE A 197 -17.50 2.63 -16.15
N GLN A 198 -17.38 1.39 -16.65
CA GLN A 198 -17.75 1.05 -18.04
C GLN A 198 -19.23 1.31 -18.36
N HIS A 199 -20.09 1.31 -17.33
CA HIS A 199 -21.53 1.50 -17.46
C HIS A 199 -21.97 2.93 -17.18
N GLU A 200 -21.07 3.83 -16.78
CA GLU A 200 -21.44 5.20 -16.45
C GLU A 200 -21.83 5.98 -17.72
N PRO A 201 -22.95 6.74 -17.68
CA PRO A 201 -23.47 7.43 -18.84
C PRO A 201 -22.59 8.64 -19.19
N LEU A 202 -22.71 9.13 -20.42
CA LEU A 202 -21.99 10.33 -20.88
C LEU A 202 -22.19 11.55 -19.96
N ALA A 203 -23.36 11.64 -19.30
CA ALA A 203 -23.66 12.67 -18.31
C ALA A 203 -22.63 12.74 -17.16
N ALA A 204 -22.05 11.61 -16.75
CA ALA A 204 -21.03 11.57 -15.70
C ALA A 204 -19.69 12.23 -16.11
N PHE A 205 -19.48 12.44 -17.41
CA PHE A 205 -18.26 12.98 -18.00
C PHE A 205 -18.41 14.42 -18.49
N GLN A 206 -19.50 15.11 -18.13
CA GLN A 206 -19.80 16.47 -18.60
C GLN A 206 -18.91 17.55 -17.99
N SER A 207 -18.50 17.38 -16.72
CA SER A 207 -17.56 18.28 -16.06
C SER A 207 -16.16 18.18 -16.66
N ASP A 208 -15.40 19.28 -16.61
CA ASP A 208 -13.97 19.35 -16.99
C ASP A 208 -13.04 18.54 -16.09
N ALA A 209 -13.46 18.30 -14.85
CA ALA A 209 -12.80 17.42 -13.89
C ALA A 209 -13.87 16.49 -13.29
N PRO A 210 -14.37 15.50 -14.05
CA PRO A 210 -15.48 14.68 -13.61
C PRO A 210 -15.09 13.80 -12.41
N VAL A 211 -16.07 13.57 -11.55
CA VAL A 211 -16.00 12.64 -10.43
C VAL A 211 -16.97 11.51 -10.71
N ILE A 212 -16.41 10.36 -11.08
CA ILE A 212 -17.14 9.20 -11.57
C ILE A 212 -17.33 8.23 -10.40
N PRO A 213 -18.58 7.84 -10.05
CA PRO A 213 -18.81 6.89 -8.99
C PRO A 213 -18.40 5.48 -9.42
N CYS A 214 -17.79 4.73 -8.52
CA CYS A 214 -17.63 3.30 -8.63
C CYS A 214 -18.66 2.63 -7.73
N ARG A 215 -19.47 1.74 -8.28
CA ARG A 215 -20.59 1.07 -7.61
C ARG A 215 -20.32 -0.43 -7.45
N ASP A 216 -20.78 -0.98 -6.34
CA ASP A 216 -20.85 -2.43 -6.14
C ASP A 216 -22.06 -3.04 -6.88
N ALA A 217 -22.19 -4.37 -6.82
CA ALA A 217 -23.28 -5.10 -7.46
C ALA A 217 -24.69 -4.69 -6.97
N THR A 218 -24.79 -4.02 -5.81
CA THR A 218 -26.06 -3.50 -5.27
C THR A 218 -26.37 -2.07 -5.75
N GLY A 219 -25.48 -1.46 -6.54
CA GLY A 219 -25.59 -0.09 -7.05
C GLY A 219 -25.08 0.98 -6.08
N ARG A 220 -24.60 0.58 -4.89
CA ARG A 220 -24.08 1.51 -3.88
C ARG A 220 -22.68 1.98 -4.27
N THR A 221 -22.42 3.28 -4.12
CA THR A 221 -21.10 3.86 -4.38
C THR A 221 -20.07 3.41 -3.34
N VAL A 222 -19.06 2.68 -3.79
CA VAL A 222 -17.96 2.17 -2.96
C VAL A 222 -16.65 2.93 -3.17
N ALA A 223 -16.50 3.70 -4.25
CA ALA A 223 -15.44 4.68 -4.42
C ALA A 223 -15.84 5.77 -5.41
N ARG A 224 -14.98 6.78 -5.57
CA ARG A 224 -15.12 7.81 -6.60
C ARG A 224 -13.79 8.03 -7.30
N VAL A 225 -13.77 7.88 -8.62
CA VAL A 225 -12.64 8.24 -9.46
C VAL A 225 -12.74 9.71 -9.83
N SER A 226 -11.68 10.48 -9.70
CA SER A 226 -11.63 11.87 -10.14
C SER A 226 -10.51 12.06 -11.16
N LEU A 227 -10.86 12.68 -12.28
CA LEU A 227 -9.91 13.13 -13.29
C LEU A 227 -9.38 14.49 -12.84
N ASP A 228 -8.16 14.50 -12.32
CA ASP A 228 -7.51 15.70 -11.81
C ASP A 228 -6.73 16.37 -12.94
N ARG A 229 -7.35 17.39 -13.54
CA ARG A 229 -6.76 18.17 -14.63
C ARG A 229 -5.57 19.01 -14.19
N SER A 230 -5.51 19.41 -12.92
CA SER A 230 -4.44 20.29 -12.43
C SER A 230 -3.06 19.61 -12.45
N ASP A 231 -3.04 18.30 -12.16
CA ASP A 231 -1.83 17.50 -12.03
C ASP A 231 -1.83 16.28 -12.99
N ALA A 232 -2.69 16.33 -14.02
CA ALA A 232 -2.81 15.32 -15.06
C ALA A 232 -2.84 13.86 -14.56
N LYS A 233 -3.61 13.60 -13.50
CA LYS A 233 -3.63 12.31 -12.80
C LYS A 233 -5.03 11.80 -12.51
N ILE A 234 -5.13 10.49 -12.33
CA ILE A 234 -6.31 9.86 -11.75
C ILE A 234 -6.15 9.78 -10.24
N THR A 235 -7.15 10.26 -9.51
CA THR A 235 -7.25 10.08 -8.05
C THR A 235 -8.45 9.21 -7.73
N VAL A 236 -8.38 8.46 -6.63
CA VAL A 236 -9.50 7.66 -6.12
C VAL A 236 -9.83 8.14 -4.72
N ARG A 237 -11.07 8.57 -4.51
CA ARG A 237 -11.55 9.16 -3.27
C ARG A 237 -12.62 8.27 -2.64
N SER A 238 -12.70 8.33 -1.31
CA SER A 238 -13.77 7.70 -0.54
C SER A 238 -13.96 6.22 -0.84
N VAL A 239 -12.87 5.49 -1.11
CA VAL A 239 -12.93 4.02 -1.23
C VAL A 239 -13.39 3.49 0.13
N GLN A 240 -14.53 2.82 0.18
CA GLN A 240 -15.08 2.29 1.41
C GLN A 240 -14.24 1.11 1.88
N ILE A 241 -13.83 1.10 3.16
CA ILE A 241 -12.95 0.05 3.68
C ILE A 241 -13.59 -1.34 3.61
N ASN A 242 -14.92 -1.42 3.65
CA ASN A 242 -15.68 -2.66 3.51
C ASN A 242 -15.69 -3.24 2.08
N ALA A 243 -15.23 -2.48 1.08
CA ALA A 243 -14.98 -2.95 -0.27
C ALA A 243 -13.52 -3.39 -0.47
N CYS A 244 -12.71 -3.35 0.59
CA CYS A 244 -11.30 -3.74 0.61
C CYS A 244 -11.13 -4.97 1.51
N THR A 245 -10.01 -5.69 1.32
CA THR A 245 -9.54 -6.66 2.31
C THR A 245 -8.57 -5.94 3.25
N VAL A 246 -8.83 -5.96 4.55
CA VAL A 246 -7.84 -5.52 5.55
C VAL A 246 -7.08 -6.76 5.99
N HIS A 247 -5.81 -6.91 5.61
CA HIS A 247 -5.05 -8.12 5.94
C HIS A 247 -4.66 -8.12 7.42
N ALA A 248 -3.89 -7.11 7.82
CA ALA A 248 -3.32 -7.03 9.15
C ALA A 248 -3.07 -5.58 9.55
N GLU A 249 -2.99 -5.41 10.86
CA GLU A 249 -2.67 -4.17 11.54
C GLU A 249 -1.48 -4.39 12.48
N TRP A 250 -0.53 -3.46 12.51
CA TRP A 250 0.59 -3.51 13.45
C TRP A 250 0.54 -2.32 14.38
N THR A 251 0.33 -2.58 15.66
CA THR A 251 0.35 -1.54 16.69
C THR A 251 1.73 -1.51 17.34
N ARG A 252 2.36 -0.34 17.35
CA ARG A 252 3.63 -0.16 18.05
C ARG A 252 3.39 -0.14 19.55
N ALA A 253 4.17 -0.92 20.29
CA ALA A 253 4.21 -0.79 21.73
C ALA A 253 4.64 0.64 22.10
N GLN A 254 3.93 1.29 23.02
CA GLN A 254 4.39 2.56 23.56
C GLN A 254 5.64 2.26 24.40
N SER A 255 6.79 2.80 24.03
CA SER A 255 7.92 2.83 24.96
C SER A 255 7.44 3.58 26.20
N PRO A 256 7.60 3.03 27.42
CA PRO A 256 7.35 3.81 28.61
C PRO A 256 8.22 5.07 28.51
N ARG A 257 7.61 6.24 28.64
CA ARG A 257 8.38 7.48 28.82
C ARG A 257 9.23 7.24 30.06
N LEU A 258 10.54 7.11 29.89
CA LEU A 258 11.47 7.25 31.00
C LEU A 258 11.24 8.68 31.53
N LEU A 259 10.63 8.76 32.71
CA LEU A 259 10.48 9.97 33.51
C LEU A 259 11.83 10.39 34.08
#